data_AF-A0AAN6P6Y9-F1
#
_entry.id   AF-A0AAN6P6Y9-F1
#
_cell.length_a   1.000
_cell.length_b   1.000
_cell.length_c   1.000
_cell.angle_alpha   90.00
_cell.angle_beta   90.00
_cell.angle_gamma   90.00
#
_symmetry.space_group_name_H-M   'P 1'
#
loop_
_entity.id
_entity.type
_entity.pdbx_description
1 polymer ?
#
loop_
_entity_poly.entity_id
_entity_poly.type
_entity_poly.pdbx_seq_one_letter_code
_entity_poly.pdbx_strand_id
1 'polypeptide(L)'
;MQPATRSIAVAGPASAALRHRSARAATTPFVCLGCGSVQRRQQQRRPFSATISTQTDLRSGLTKLTSRRLISVSGPDASKFLQGVITNNISAPHNANGFYTGFLTAQGRVVHDVIIYPDELGPEPGKQSFLIEVDADEAVTLHKHIKRYKLRSKFNLNLLGPEERALYHSWNHVDQSGPWNKLVDELQKEGNARAVPDPRVPAFGSRVIVNQTSSSSPLADDDLTPESSYHLRRFLFGIPEGQAEIISGTALPLESNMDVMNGIDFRKGCYVGQELTIRTKHRGVVRKRILPCILYSKGAAPEIPADGPGQLEALEKLLKPEVEEGVKAEMIPQGASIDKVDKKSRSAPGKWLRGIGNVGLALCRLEVMTDTVLPGETPGMYSPEQDFVVSLGGEEGSEVEAKKVKVKAFVPFWLKDVWRIEAEKAEEERRMREELLRDRESDAE
;
A
#
# COMPACT_ATOMS: atom_id res chain seq x y z
N MET A 1 -19.09 66.74 -34.53
CA MET A 1 -19.27 65.28 -34.74
C MET A 1 -17.90 64.67 -34.95
N GLN A 2 -17.54 63.70 -34.11
CA GLN A 2 -16.35 62.80 -34.12
C GLN A 2 -14.95 63.41 -34.42
N PRO A 3 -13.98 63.31 -33.49
CA PRO A 3 -12.64 63.87 -33.68
C PRO A 3 -11.72 62.93 -34.46
N ALA A 4 -10.82 63.58 -35.20
CA ALA A 4 -9.79 63.02 -36.04
C ALA A 4 -8.70 62.28 -35.24
N THR A 5 -8.16 61.27 -35.91
CA THR A 5 -6.90 60.58 -35.63
C THR A 5 -5.72 61.56 -35.58
N ARG A 6 -4.88 61.44 -34.54
CA ARG A 6 -3.43 61.72 -34.65
C ARG A 6 -2.62 60.97 -33.60
N SER A 7 -1.52 60.44 -34.12
CA SER A 7 -0.44 59.62 -33.56
C SER A 7 0.18 60.12 -32.25
N ILE A 8 0.51 59.19 -31.34
CA ILE A 8 1.66 59.30 -30.43
C ILE A 8 2.38 57.94 -30.39
N ALA A 9 3.67 57.98 -30.70
CA ALA A 9 4.61 56.87 -30.61
C ALA A 9 4.84 56.44 -29.16
N VAL A 10 4.91 55.14 -28.90
CA VAL A 10 5.39 54.60 -27.63
C VAL A 10 6.51 53.61 -27.90
N ALA A 11 7.69 53.97 -27.40
CA ALA A 11 8.90 53.17 -27.39
C ALA A 11 8.71 51.89 -26.55
N GLY A 12 9.22 50.77 -27.04
CA GLY A 12 9.22 49.50 -26.33
C GLY A 12 10.18 49.50 -25.14
N PRO A 13 9.89 48.78 -24.04
CA PRO A 13 10.86 48.58 -22.98
C PRO A 13 11.72 47.34 -23.27
N ALA A 14 13.02 47.54 -23.11
CA ALA A 14 14.04 46.52 -23.08
C ALA A 14 13.93 45.60 -21.85
N SER A 15 14.34 44.36 -22.07
CA SER A 15 14.81 43.31 -21.15
C SER A 15 14.87 43.65 -19.64
N ALA A 16 14.09 42.91 -18.85
CA ALA A 16 14.32 42.76 -17.41
C ALA A 16 14.22 41.27 -17.03
N ALA A 17 15.37 40.69 -16.68
CA ALA A 17 15.49 39.34 -16.15
C ALA A 17 14.73 39.20 -14.82
N LEU A 18 13.72 38.33 -14.77
CA LEU A 18 13.08 37.92 -13.51
C LEU A 18 13.90 36.81 -12.87
N ARG A 19 14.67 37.17 -11.82
CA ARG A 19 15.17 36.21 -10.83
C ARG A 19 14.00 35.77 -9.95
N HIS A 20 13.68 34.48 -9.95
CA HIS A 20 12.72 33.89 -9.02
C HIS A 20 13.18 34.10 -7.56
N ARG A 21 12.49 34.97 -6.82
CA ARG A 21 12.54 35.00 -5.35
C ARG A 21 11.58 33.93 -4.82
N SER A 22 12.16 32.97 -4.09
CA SER A 22 11.45 31.97 -3.28
C SER A 22 10.40 32.63 -2.37
N ALA A 23 9.17 32.13 -2.43
CA ALA A 23 8.09 32.49 -1.53
C ALA A 23 8.40 32.00 -0.10
N ARG A 24 8.69 32.93 0.82
CA ARG A 24 8.72 32.65 2.26
C ARG A 24 7.28 32.49 2.74
N ALA A 25 6.92 31.31 3.23
CA ALA A 25 5.66 31.06 3.92
C ALA A 25 5.59 31.89 5.21
N ALA A 26 4.51 32.66 5.36
CA ALA A 26 4.19 33.39 6.59
C ALA A 26 3.80 32.38 7.69
N THR A 27 4.51 32.41 8.81
CA THR A 27 4.19 31.64 10.02
C THR A 27 3.61 32.60 11.06
N THR A 28 2.37 32.37 11.49
CA THR A 28 1.79 33.07 12.65
C THR A 28 2.39 32.49 13.94
N PRO A 29 2.90 33.32 14.86
CA PRO A 29 3.47 32.82 16.11
C PRO A 29 2.37 32.36 17.08
N PHE A 30 2.53 31.16 17.63
CA PHE A 30 1.72 30.64 18.73
C PHE A 30 2.33 31.09 20.07
N VAL A 31 1.52 31.66 20.96
CA VAL A 31 1.95 32.09 22.31
C VAL A 31 1.46 31.06 23.33
N CYS A 32 2.37 30.48 24.09
CA CYS A 32 2.04 29.55 25.17
C CYS A 32 1.41 30.32 26.35
N LEU A 33 0.15 30.02 26.68
CA LEU A 33 -0.64 30.71 27.71
C LEU A 33 -0.16 30.43 29.15
N GLY A 34 0.76 29.50 29.38
CA GLY A 34 1.29 29.18 30.71
C GLY A 34 2.58 29.95 31.09
N CYS A 35 3.41 30.34 30.13
CA CYS A 35 4.74 30.92 30.41
C CYS A 35 5.07 32.19 29.61
N GLY A 36 4.21 32.64 28.70
CA GLY A 36 4.37 33.90 27.97
C GLY A 36 5.57 33.97 27.00
N SER A 37 6.37 32.91 26.86
CA SER A 37 7.53 32.91 25.96
C SER A 37 7.14 32.58 24.52
N VAL A 38 7.56 33.43 23.57
CA VAL A 38 7.44 33.18 22.12
C VAL A 38 8.55 32.23 21.67
N GLN A 39 8.25 30.93 21.54
CA GLN A 39 9.19 29.97 20.97
C GLN A 39 8.96 29.83 19.45
N ARG A 40 9.96 30.22 18.65
CA ARG A 40 10.01 29.89 17.21
C ARG A 40 10.32 28.40 17.06
N ARG A 41 9.29 27.56 17.01
CA ARG A 41 9.46 26.15 16.62
C ARG A 41 9.70 26.12 15.10
N GLN A 42 10.97 26.12 14.69
CA GLN A 42 11.31 25.75 13.32
C GLN A 42 10.89 24.29 13.11
N GLN A 43 9.72 24.08 12.50
CA GLN A 43 9.42 22.79 11.90
C GLN A 43 10.36 22.62 10.71
N GLN A 44 11.54 22.07 10.96
CA GLN A 44 12.32 21.43 9.90
C GLN A 44 11.50 20.23 9.42
N ARG A 45 10.84 20.36 8.27
CA ARG A 45 10.42 19.20 7.50
C ARG A 45 11.69 18.46 7.09
N ARG A 46 12.03 17.39 7.81
CA ARG A 46 13.05 16.45 7.36
C ARG A 46 12.42 15.59 6.26
N PRO A 47 12.98 15.53 5.04
CA PRO A 47 12.63 14.45 4.12
C PRO A 47 12.98 13.13 4.80
N PHE A 48 12.07 12.16 4.72
CA PHE A 48 12.25 10.83 5.30
C PHE A 48 13.40 10.12 4.57
N SER A 49 14.61 10.16 5.13
CA SER A 49 15.76 9.39 4.64
C SER A 49 15.84 8.10 5.46
N ALA A 50 15.17 7.06 5.00
CA ALA A 50 15.28 5.72 5.54
C ALA A 50 16.56 5.08 4.99
N THR A 51 17.72 5.38 5.60
CA THR A 51 18.91 4.57 5.32
C THR A 51 18.72 3.22 5.98
N ILE A 52 18.83 2.12 5.22
CA ILE A 52 18.87 0.76 5.79
C ILE A 52 19.99 0.72 6.83
N SER A 53 19.61 0.66 8.11
CA SER A 53 20.54 0.51 9.22
C SER A 53 21.11 -0.90 9.21
N THR A 54 22.37 -1.06 9.61
CA THR A 54 23.07 -2.34 9.78
C THR A 54 22.46 -3.26 10.86
N GLN A 55 21.29 -2.90 11.42
CA GLN A 55 20.55 -3.61 12.46
C GLN A 55 19.07 -3.86 12.07
N THR A 56 18.76 -3.99 10.78
CA THR A 56 17.38 -4.28 10.34
C THR A 56 17.09 -5.78 10.53
N ASP A 57 16.61 -6.19 11.70
CA ASP A 57 16.09 -7.56 11.90
C ASP A 57 14.75 -7.72 11.16
N LEU A 58 14.73 -8.53 10.10
CA LEU A 58 13.51 -8.85 9.34
C LEU A 58 12.78 -10.09 9.88
N ARG A 59 13.41 -10.83 10.79
CA ARG A 59 12.94 -12.08 11.35
C ARG A 59 12.05 -11.84 12.56
N SER A 60 12.38 -10.86 13.39
CA SER A 60 11.52 -10.45 14.49
C SER A 60 11.51 -8.93 14.67
N GLY A 61 10.41 -8.38 15.17
CA GLY A 61 10.35 -6.95 15.46
C GLY A 61 8.97 -6.48 15.89
N LEU A 62 8.99 -5.30 16.49
CA LEU A 62 7.81 -4.51 16.84
C LEU A 62 8.09 -3.08 16.39
N THR A 63 7.33 -2.59 15.42
CA THR A 63 7.45 -1.20 14.97
C THR A 63 6.21 -0.41 15.32
N LYS A 64 6.38 0.88 15.64
CA LYS A 64 5.29 1.86 15.59
C LYS A 64 5.01 2.22 14.14
N LEU A 65 3.74 2.27 13.76
CA LEU A 65 3.31 2.65 12.42
C LEU A 65 2.89 4.12 12.41
N THR A 66 3.86 5.02 12.20
CA THR A 66 3.57 6.46 12.11
C THR A 66 3.00 6.86 10.76
N SER A 67 3.20 6.03 9.73
CA SER A 67 2.62 6.21 8.41
C SER A 67 1.13 5.82 8.33
N ARG A 68 0.52 5.37 9.44
CA ARG A 68 -0.86 4.93 9.52
C ARG A 68 -1.62 5.65 10.62
N ARG A 69 -2.93 5.86 10.44
CA ARG A 69 -3.82 6.51 11.39
C ARG A 69 -5.14 5.77 11.51
N LEU A 70 -5.81 5.94 12.66
CA LEU A 70 -7.07 5.31 12.97
C LEU A 70 -8.21 6.33 12.95
N ILE A 71 -9.32 5.96 12.30
CA ILE A 71 -10.59 6.67 12.36
C ILE A 71 -11.59 5.76 13.07
N SER A 72 -12.17 6.23 14.18
CA SER A 72 -13.26 5.54 14.88
C SER A 72 -14.60 5.84 14.21
N VAL A 73 -15.38 4.80 13.96
CA VAL A 73 -16.75 4.86 13.43
C VAL A 73 -17.67 4.10 14.38
N SER A 74 -18.55 4.80 15.12
CA SER A 74 -19.37 4.17 16.16
C SER A 74 -20.84 4.56 16.08
N GLY A 75 -21.75 3.58 16.05
CA GLY A 75 -23.18 3.83 16.11
C GLY A 75 -24.02 2.84 15.31
N PRO A 76 -25.35 2.86 15.48
CA PRO A 76 -26.25 1.84 14.95
C PRO A 76 -26.26 1.71 13.42
N ASP A 77 -25.93 2.77 12.68
CA ASP A 77 -25.91 2.72 11.21
C ASP A 77 -24.49 2.48 10.64
N ALA A 78 -23.46 2.34 11.48
CA ALA A 78 -22.07 2.25 11.04
C ALA A 78 -21.83 1.04 10.13
N SER A 79 -22.30 -0.15 10.54
CA SER A 79 -22.13 -1.38 9.74
C SER A 79 -22.83 -1.29 8.39
N LYS A 80 -24.10 -0.84 8.38
CA LYS A 80 -24.89 -0.67 7.16
C LYS A 80 -24.24 0.33 6.20
N PHE A 81 -23.73 1.44 6.72
CA PHE A 81 -23.02 2.44 5.91
C PHE A 81 -21.76 1.85 5.29
N LEU A 82 -20.87 1.27 6.11
CA LEU A 82 -19.60 0.69 5.66
C LEU A 82 -19.82 -0.42 4.63
N GLN A 83 -20.81 -1.30 4.85
CA GLN A 83 -21.16 -2.37 3.93
C GLN A 83 -21.44 -1.88 2.50
N GLY A 84 -21.99 -0.68 2.33
CA GLY A 84 -22.30 -0.11 1.01
C GLY A 84 -21.15 0.64 0.32
N VAL A 85 -20.05 0.93 1.01
CA VAL A 85 -18.97 1.78 0.47
C VAL A 85 -17.59 1.09 0.41
N ILE A 86 -17.45 -0.07 1.04
CA ILE A 86 -16.21 -0.85 1.03
C ILE A 86 -16.31 -2.09 0.13
N THR A 87 -15.18 -2.58 -0.38
CA THR A 87 -15.10 -3.75 -1.27
C THR A 87 -15.30 -5.10 -0.58
N ASN A 88 -15.17 -5.18 0.75
CA ASN A 88 -15.24 -6.41 1.53
C ASN A 88 -16.50 -6.45 2.42
N ASN A 89 -16.82 -7.59 3.00
CA ASN A 89 -18.04 -7.82 3.74
C ASN A 89 -17.84 -7.71 5.25
N ILE A 90 -18.42 -6.68 5.86
CA ILE A 90 -18.23 -6.41 7.28
C ILE A 90 -18.82 -7.51 8.19
N SER A 91 -19.82 -8.24 7.72
CA SER A 91 -20.53 -9.25 8.49
C SER A 91 -19.99 -10.67 8.28
N ALA A 92 -18.92 -10.84 7.50
CA ALA A 92 -18.39 -12.17 7.22
C ALA A 92 -17.69 -12.75 8.47
N PRO A 93 -17.92 -14.03 8.84
CA PRO A 93 -17.33 -14.61 10.04
C PRO A 93 -15.79 -14.57 10.07
N HIS A 94 -15.14 -14.72 8.91
CA HIS A 94 -13.69 -14.65 8.79
C HIS A 94 -13.11 -13.23 8.96
N ASN A 95 -13.96 -12.20 8.97
CA ASN A 95 -13.57 -10.80 9.16
C ASN A 95 -13.72 -10.33 10.62
N ALA A 96 -14.02 -11.23 11.55
CA ALA A 96 -14.32 -10.91 12.95
C ALA A 96 -13.17 -10.24 13.72
N ASN A 97 -11.91 -10.49 13.35
CA ASN A 97 -10.74 -9.86 13.99
C ASN A 97 -10.19 -8.66 13.21
N GLY A 98 -10.85 -8.31 12.12
CA GLY A 98 -10.46 -7.27 11.19
C GLY A 98 -10.06 -7.79 9.82
N PHE A 99 -10.17 -6.92 8.83
CA PHE A 99 -10.11 -7.32 7.43
C PHE A 99 -9.59 -6.19 6.54
N TYR A 100 -8.89 -6.57 5.47
CA TYR A 100 -8.45 -5.64 4.44
C TYR A 100 -9.61 -5.28 3.52
N THR A 101 -9.70 -4.03 3.09
CA THR A 101 -10.70 -3.58 2.13
C THR A 101 -10.27 -2.25 1.48
N GLY A 102 -11.07 -1.74 0.55
CA GLY A 102 -10.83 -0.43 -0.03
C GLY A 102 -12.12 0.34 -0.28
N PHE A 103 -11.96 1.66 -0.35
CA PHE A 103 -12.95 2.59 -0.87
C PHE A 103 -12.67 2.83 -2.35
N LEU A 104 -13.70 2.69 -3.18
CA LEU A 104 -13.57 2.91 -4.63
C LEU A 104 -14.28 4.18 -5.08
N THR A 105 -13.85 4.71 -6.21
CA THR A 105 -14.63 5.66 -7.00
C THR A 105 -15.84 4.94 -7.61
N ALA A 106 -16.87 5.67 -8.05
CA ALA A 106 -17.96 5.10 -8.84
C ALA A 106 -17.47 4.36 -10.11
N GLN A 107 -16.32 4.74 -10.66
CA GLN A 107 -15.68 4.09 -11.81
C GLN A 107 -14.89 2.82 -11.44
N GLY A 108 -14.88 2.38 -10.18
CA GLY A 108 -14.15 1.19 -9.72
C GLY A 108 -12.63 1.34 -9.62
N ARG A 109 -12.14 2.55 -9.33
CA ARG A 109 -10.72 2.84 -9.05
C ARG A 109 -10.51 2.96 -7.55
N VAL A 110 -9.36 2.51 -7.04
CA VAL A 110 -9.06 2.58 -5.61
C VAL A 110 -8.86 4.03 -5.20
N VAL A 111 -9.56 4.47 -4.15
CA VAL A 111 -9.36 5.79 -3.51
C VAL A 111 -8.48 5.62 -2.28
N HIS A 112 -8.86 4.70 -1.40
CA HIS A 112 -8.13 4.36 -0.19
C HIS A 112 -8.12 2.86 0.04
N ASP A 113 -6.96 2.30 0.34
CA ASP A 113 -6.79 1.00 0.96
C ASP A 113 -6.86 1.15 2.49
N VAL A 114 -7.60 0.26 3.15
CA VAL A 114 -7.80 0.33 4.60
C VAL A 114 -7.82 -1.06 5.22
N ILE A 115 -7.50 -1.12 6.51
CA ILE A 115 -7.84 -2.28 7.34
C ILE A 115 -8.90 -1.84 8.34
N ILE A 116 -9.98 -2.61 8.46
CA ILE A 116 -11.07 -2.31 9.39
C ILE A 116 -11.07 -3.34 10.51
N TYR A 117 -11.20 -2.87 11.75
CA TYR A 117 -11.27 -3.71 12.95
C TYR A 117 -12.55 -3.42 13.75
N PRO A 118 -13.13 -4.38 14.46
CA PRO A 118 -14.05 -4.07 15.56
C PRO A 118 -13.32 -3.30 16.66
N ASP A 119 -13.98 -2.27 17.17
CA ASP A 119 -13.44 -1.43 18.24
C ASP A 119 -13.86 -1.96 19.62
N GLU A 120 -13.15 -2.98 20.10
CA GLU A 120 -13.39 -3.59 21.41
C GLU A 120 -12.75 -2.79 22.57
N LEU A 121 -11.78 -1.92 22.26
CA LEU A 121 -11.08 -1.07 23.22
C LEU A 121 -11.76 0.31 23.40
N GLY A 122 -12.89 0.53 22.74
CA GLY A 122 -13.62 1.80 22.71
C GLY A 122 -14.35 2.12 24.01
N PRO A 123 -14.81 3.37 24.19
CA PRO A 123 -15.58 3.79 25.37
C PRO A 123 -16.94 3.08 25.50
N GLU A 124 -17.42 2.45 24.43
CA GLU A 124 -18.67 1.70 24.40
C GLU A 124 -18.46 0.26 23.88
N PRO A 125 -17.80 -0.62 24.66
CA PRO A 125 -17.59 -2.02 24.26
C PRO A 125 -18.94 -2.71 23.97
N GLY A 126 -19.02 -3.45 22.87
CA GLY A 126 -20.23 -4.19 22.48
C GLY A 126 -21.25 -3.44 21.63
N LYS A 127 -21.06 -2.14 21.34
CA LYS A 127 -21.82 -1.44 20.29
C LYS A 127 -21.16 -1.67 18.92
N GLN A 128 -21.90 -1.40 17.83
CA GLN A 128 -21.34 -1.40 16.48
C GLN A 128 -20.32 -0.25 16.34
N SER A 129 -19.08 -0.54 16.70
CA SER A 129 -17.94 0.37 16.66
C SER A 129 -16.81 -0.29 15.89
N PHE A 130 -16.19 0.48 15.00
CA PHE A 130 -15.12 0.03 14.13
C PHE A 130 -13.98 1.04 14.12
N LEU A 131 -12.77 0.56 13.89
CA LEU A 131 -11.60 1.37 13.56
C LEU A 131 -11.22 1.16 12.11
N ILE A 132 -10.98 2.26 11.40
CA ILE A 132 -10.46 2.25 10.04
C ILE A 132 -9.00 2.69 10.10
N GLU A 133 -8.08 1.77 9.85
CA GLU A 133 -6.68 2.07 9.57
C GLU A 133 -6.54 2.56 8.13
N VAL A 134 -5.94 3.74 7.97
CA VAL A 134 -5.67 4.38 6.69
C VAL A 134 -4.28 5.02 6.71
N ASP A 135 -3.74 5.30 5.53
CA ASP A 135 -2.53 6.13 5.38
C ASP A 135 -2.68 7.45 6.14
N ALA A 136 -1.64 7.82 6.90
CA ALA A 136 -1.64 9.00 7.74
C ALA A 136 -1.86 10.30 6.95
N ASP A 137 -1.32 10.39 5.73
CA ASP A 137 -1.45 11.57 4.88
C ASP A 137 -2.87 11.70 4.30
N GLU A 138 -3.59 10.58 4.18
CA GLU A 138 -4.95 10.53 3.65
C GLU A 138 -6.05 10.45 4.72
N ALA A 139 -5.70 10.32 5.99
CA ALA A 139 -6.66 10.17 7.08
C ALA A 139 -7.68 11.32 7.15
N VAL A 140 -7.22 12.56 6.93
CA VAL A 140 -8.10 13.74 6.89
C VAL A 140 -9.00 13.73 5.66
N THR A 141 -8.48 13.28 4.51
CA THR A 141 -9.22 13.16 3.25
C THR A 141 -10.33 12.11 3.38
N LEU A 142 -10.00 10.91 3.86
CA LEU A 142 -10.97 9.83 4.08
C LEU A 142 -12.01 10.23 5.12
N HIS A 143 -11.60 10.86 6.22
CA HIS A 143 -12.55 11.36 7.22
C HIS A 143 -13.56 12.34 6.61
N LYS A 144 -13.11 13.28 5.78
CA LYS A 144 -14.01 14.22 5.06
C LYS A 144 -14.89 13.49 4.04
N HIS A 145 -14.35 12.49 3.36
CA HIS A 145 -15.08 11.65 2.41
C HIS A 145 -16.25 10.93 3.11
N ILE A 146 -15.97 10.18 4.17
CA ILE A 146 -17.00 9.48 4.96
C ILE A 146 -18.03 10.47 5.50
N LYS A 147 -17.59 11.62 6.06
CA LYS A 147 -18.49 12.65 6.59
C LYS A 147 -19.44 13.22 5.52
N ARG A 148 -18.99 13.35 4.27
CA ARG A 148 -19.82 13.81 3.15
C ARG A 148 -20.91 12.80 2.81
N TYR A 149 -20.61 11.50 2.84
CA TYR A 149 -21.54 10.43 2.46
C TYR A 149 -22.36 9.88 3.63
N LYS A 150 -22.01 10.24 4.88
CA LYS A 150 -22.72 9.84 6.11
C LYS A 150 -24.22 10.12 6.04
N LEU A 151 -24.66 11.18 5.36
CA LEU A 151 -26.08 11.59 5.27
C LEU A 151 -26.81 11.41 6.62
N ARG A 152 -28.09 11.04 6.62
CA ARG A 152 -28.88 10.84 7.84
C ARG A 152 -28.46 9.63 8.69
N SER A 153 -27.37 8.93 8.34
CA SER A 153 -26.89 7.77 9.09
C SER A 153 -26.42 8.16 10.49
N LYS A 154 -26.94 7.43 11.47
CA LYS A 154 -26.69 7.60 12.90
C LYS A 154 -25.42 6.84 13.31
N PHE A 155 -24.28 7.49 13.12
CA PHE A 155 -23.00 7.07 13.71
C PHE A 155 -22.13 8.28 14.02
N ASN A 156 -21.09 8.14 14.83
CA ASN A 156 -20.08 9.13 15.11
C ASN A 156 -18.81 8.80 14.33
N LEU A 157 -18.04 9.82 13.98
CA LEU A 157 -16.82 9.69 13.19
C LEU A 157 -15.74 10.56 13.83
N ASN A 158 -14.69 9.93 14.35
CA ASN A 158 -13.62 10.60 15.07
C ASN A 158 -12.26 10.18 14.50
N LEU A 159 -11.44 11.16 14.11
CA LEU A 159 -10.04 10.92 13.75
C LEU A 159 -9.21 10.87 15.03
N LEU A 160 -8.68 9.70 15.38
CA LEU A 160 -7.98 9.47 16.65
C LEU A 160 -6.54 9.97 16.56
N GLY A 161 -6.11 10.75 17.56
CA GLY A 161 -4.72 11.17 17.72
C GLY A 161 -3.77 10.02 18.07
N PRO A 162 -2.46 10.13 17.77
CA PRO A 162 -1.46 9.15 18.21
C PRO A 162 -1.40 8.97 19.74
N GLU A 163 -1.75 10.02 20.48
CA GLU A 163 -1.83 10.06 21.95
C GLU A 163 -3.13 9.43 22.50
N GLU A 164 -4.10 9.10 21.65
CA GLU A 164 -5.32 8.38 22.04
C GLU A 164 -5.15 6.89 21.73
N ARG A 165 -4.73 6.60 20.49
CA ARG A 165 -4.44 5.25 20.02
C ARG A 165 -3.22 5.21 19.14
N ALA A 166 -2.30 4.34 19.52
CA ALA A 166 -1.12 4.03 18.72
C ALA A 166 -1.30 2.70 18.00
N LEU A 167 -0.78 2.63 16.79
CA LEU A 167 -0.77 1.43 15.98
C LEU A 167 0.66 0.92 15.84
N TYR A 168 0.83 -0.38 16.04
CA TYR A 168 2.09 -1.08 15.87
C TYR A 168 1.90 -2.28 14.95
N HIS A 169 3.01 -2.76 14.40
CA HIS A 169 3.08 -4.04 13.70
C HIS A 169 4.13 -4.92 14.36
N SER A 170 3.73 -6.13 14.77
CA SER A 170 4.61 -7.13 15.33
C SER A 170 4.81 -8.28 14.34
N TRP A 171 6.02 -8.84 14.31
CA TRP A 171 6.31 -10.06 13.57
C TRP A 171 7.34 -10.89 14.27
N ASN A 172 7.27 -12.20 14.06
CA ASN A 172 8.24 -13.14 14.57
C ASN A 172 8.23 -14.42 13.74
N HIS A 173 9.33 -14.67 13.03
CA HIS A 173 9.57 -15.81 12.16
C HIS A 173 10.45 -16.88 12.81
N VAL A 174 10.93 -16.64 14.03
CA VAL A 174 11.94 -17.49 14.69
C VAL A 174 11.32 -18.33 15.79
N ASP A 175 10.59 -17.70 16.71
CA ASP A 175 10.06 -18.37 17.90
C ASP A 175 8.79 -17.67 18.39
N GLN A 176 7.67 -18.40 18.50
CA GLN A 176 6.42 -17.86 19.05
C GLN A 176 6.58 -17.34 20.50
N SER A 177 7.63 -17.72 21.21
CA SER A 177 7.95 -17.25 22.57
C SER A 177 8.83 -15.98 22.63
N GLY A 178 9.10 -15.35 21.48
CA GLY A 178 9.94 -14.17 21.40
C GLY A 178 9.44 -12.96 22.23
N PRO A 179 10.33 -12.01 22.54
CA PRO A 179 10.06 -10.93 23.48
C PRO A 179 8.84 -10.07 23.08
N TRP A 180 8.66 -9.84 21.78
CA TRP A 180 7.54 -9.06 21.25
C TRP A 180 6.18 -9.72 21.50
N ASN A 181 6.10 -11.04 21.39
CA ASN A 181 4.83 -11.76 21.61
C ASN A 181 4.46 -11.73 23.09
N LYS A 182 5.43 -11.95 23.99
CA LYS A 182 5.21 -11.84 25.44
C LYS A 182 4.72 -10.46 25.85
N LEU A 183 5.37 -9.41 25.34
CA LEU A 183 5.00 -8.03 25.61
C LEU A 183 3.59 -7.70 25.11
N VAL A 184 3.26 -8.14 23.89
CA VAL A 184 1.91 -7.96 23.34
C VAL A 184 0.87 -8.73 24.16
N ASP A 185 1.16 -9.96 24.58
CA ASP A 185 0.27 -10.76 25.43
C ASP A 185 0.04 -10.11 26.80
N GLU A 186 1.08 -9.50 27.40
CA GLU A 186 0.98 -8.75 28.65
C GLU A 186 0.07 -7.53 28.49
N LEU A 187 0.30 -6.71 27.46
CA LEU A 187 -0.54 -5.53 27.18
C LEU A 187 -2.01 -5.91 26.89
N GLN A 188 -2.25 -7.06 26.28
CA GLN A 188 -3.60 -7.60 26.08
C GLN A 188 -4.25 -8.02 27.40
N LYS A 189 -3.51 -8.67 28.30
CA LYS A 189 -4.02 -9.07 29.63
C LYS A 189 -4.37 -7.87 30.50
N GLU A 190 -3.63 -6.78 30.36
CA GLU A 190 -3.93 -5.51 31.02
C GLU A 190 -5.14 -4.77 30.42
N GLY A 191 -5.65 -5.22 29.28
CA GLY A 191 -6.74 -4.55 28.55
C GLY A 191 -6.31 -3.26 27.85
N ASN A 192 -5.01 -3.02 27.74
CA ASN A 192 -4.42 -1.82 27.12
C ASN A 192 -4.17 -1.99 25.62
N ALA A 193 -4.12 -3.23 25.13
CA ALA A 193 -3.88 -3.51 23.72
C ALA A 193 -4.78 -4.60 23.14
N ARG A 194 -4.85 -4.63 21.82
CA ARG A 194 -5.46 -5.69 21.03
C ARG A 194 -4.53 -6.03 19.87
N ALA A 195 -4.05 -7.28 19.82
CA ALA A 195 -3.33 -7.79 18.67
C ALA A 195 -4.26 -8.60 17.78
N VAL A 196 -4.15 -8.36 16.47
CA VAL A 196 -4.93 -9.06 15.44
C VAL A 196 -3.99 -9.43 14.30
N PRO A 197 -4.07 -10.65 13.75
CA PRO A 197 -3.27 -11.03 12.58
C PRO A 197 -3.47 -10.04 11.43
N ASP A 198 -2.40 -9.73 10.68
CA ASP A 198 -2.53 -8.92 9.47
C ASP A 198 -3.42 -9.68 8.46
N PRO A 199 -4.54 -9.09 8.00
CA PRO A 199 -5.53 -9.83 7.21
C PRO A 199 -5.12 -10.04 5.74
N ARG A 200 -4.03 -9.40 5.29
CA ARG A 200 -3.64 -9.39 3.88
C ARG A 200 -2.91 -10.65 3.47
N VAL A 201 -1.88 -11.02 4.23
CA VAL A 201 -1.01 -12.15 3.90
C VAL A 201 -0.78 -13.00 5.15
N PRO A 202 -1.05 -14.32 5.09
CA PRO A 202 -0.74 -15.23 6.18
C PRO A 202 0.72 -15.13 6.62
N ALA A 203 0.97 -15.24 7.93
CA ALA A 203 2.31 -15.17 8.53
C ALA A 203 3.09 -13.85 8.30
N PHE A 204 2.46 -12.77 7.82
CA PHE A 204 3.15 -11.47 7.69
C PHE A 204 3.42 -10.79 9.04
N GLY A 205 2.60 -11.09 10.05
CA GLY A 205 2.66 -10.53 11.40
C GLY A 205 1.28 -10.18 11.93
N SER A 206 1.24 -9.36 12.97
CA SER A 206 0.01 -8.88 13.60
C SER A 206 0.02 -7.37 13.74
N ARG A 207 -1.15 -6.77 13.60
CA ARG A 207 -1.43 -5.38 13.97
C ARG A 207 -1.72 -5.33 15.46
N VAL A 208 -1.07 -4.41 16.17
CA VAL A 208 -1.25 -4.21 17.61
C VAL A 208 -1.78 -2.79 17.84
N ILE A 209 -3.02 -2.70 18.29
CA ILE A 209 -3.70 -1.44 18.60
C ILE A 209 -3.57 -1.23 20.10
N VAL A 210 -2.99 -0.11 20.52
CA VAL A 210 -2.73 0.21 21.92
C VAL A 210 -3.50 1.46 22.32
N ASN A 211 -4.32 1.35 23.36
CA ASN A 211 -4.90 2.52 24.03
C ASN A 211 -3.80 3.22 24.82
N GLN A 212 -3.66 4.53 24.62
CA GLN A 212 -2.73 5.36 25.37
C GLN A 212 -3.47 5.90 26.60
N THR A 213 -3.24 5.28 27.75
CA THR A 213 -3.92 5.61 29.02
C THR A 213 -3.11 6.53 29.94
N SER A 214 -1.87 6.86 29.56
CA SER A 214 -0.95 7.75 30.29
C SER A 214 -0.12 8.54 29.29
N SER A 215 0.46 9.67 29.68
CA SER A 215 1.30 10.55 28.85
C SER A 215 2.60 9.92 28.28
N SER A 216 2.69 8.59 28.27
CA SER A 216 3.80 7.79 27.77
C SER A 216 3.26 6.49 27.16
N SER A 217 3.78 6.14 25.98
CA SER A 217 3.58 4.81 25.38
C SER A 217 3.99 3.72 26.36
N PRO A 218 3.22 2.62 26.50
CA PRO A 218 3.64 1.47 27.31
C PRO A 218 4.88 0.77 26.72
N LEU A 219 5.26 1.14 25.50
CA LEU A 219 6.45 0.69 24.79
C LEU A 219 7.45 1.85 24.73
N ALA A 220 8.66 1.65 25.27
CA ALA A 220 9.75 2.61 25.12
C ALA A 220 10.21 2.63 23.64
N ASP A 221 10.37 3.82 23.07
CA ASP A 221 10.72 3.97 21.64
C ASP A 221 12.10 3.36 21.31
N ASP A 222 13.02 3.28 22.28
CA ASP A 222 14.38 2.74 22.09
C ASP A 222 14.41 1.22 21.84
N ASP A 223 13.37 0.49 22.25
CA ASP A 223 13.27 -0.95 22.01
C ASP A 223 12.62 -1.25 20.64
N LEU A 224 11.98 -0.28 20.01
CA LEU A 224 11.21 -0.51 18.79
C LEU A 224 12.10 -0.63 17.56
N THR A 225 11.73 -1.58 16.70
CA THR A 225 12.32 -1.68 15.37
C THR A 225 11.87 -0.46 14.53
N PRO A 226 12.77 0.15 13.73
CA PRO A 226 12.39 1.26 12.85
C PRO A 226 11.29 0.88 11.84
N GLU A 227 10.41 1.84 11.53
CA GLU A 227 9.32 1.65 10.56
C GLU A 227 9.83 1.33 9.14
N SER A 228 11.08 1.72 8.81
CA SER A 228 11.73 1.29 7.57
C SER A 228 11.88 -0.23 7.46
N SER A 229 12.08 -0.95 8.57
CA SER A 229 12.13 -2.41 8.57
C SER A 229 10.78 -3.01 8.18
N TYR A 230 9.69 -2.40 8.63
CA TYR A 230 8.34 -2.78 8.23
C TYR A 230 8.08 -2.54 6.74
N HIS A 231 8.45 -1.37 6.22
CA HIS A 231 8.35 -1.09 4.78
C HIS A 231 9.16 -2.08 3.94
N LEU A 232 10.39 -2.38 4.37
CA LEU A 232 11.26 -3.34 3.70
C LEU A 232 10.63 -4.73 3.65
N ARG A 233 10.08 -5.21 4.78
CA ARG A 233 9.31 -6.47 4.81
C ARG A 233 8.11 -6.42 3.87
N ARG A 234 7.31 -5.34 3.88
CA ARG A 234 6.17 -5.21 2.96
C ARG A 234 6.61 -5.30 1.50
N PHE A 235 7.70 -4.64 1.13
CA PHE A 235 8.22 -4.70 -0.23
C PHE A 235 8.69 -6.10 -0.59
N LEU A 236 9.39 -6.82 0.28
CA LEU A 236 9.78 -8.21 0.02
C LEU A 236 8.59 -9.16 -0.12
N PHE A 237 7.53 -8.93 0.67
CA PHE A 237 6.28 -9.68 0.55
C PHE A 237 5.40 -9.21 -0.63
N GLY A 238 5.76 -8.14 -1.34
CA GLY A 238 4.90 -7.62 -2.42
C GLY A 238 3.58 -7.03 -1.94
N ILE A 239 3.53 -6.49 -0.72
CA ILE A 239 2.31 -5.92 -0.10
C ILE A 239 2.30 -4.40 -0.31
N PRO A 240 1.49 -3.87 -1.26
CA PRO A 240 1.28 -2.45 -1.40
C PRO A 240 0.43 -1.90 -0.25
N GLU A 241 0.76 -0.70 0.23
CA GLU A 241 0.02 0.00 1.29
C GLU A 241 0.11 1.51 1.11
N GLY A 242 -1.03 2.20 1.22
CA GLY A 242 -1.12 3.65 1.13
C GLY A 242 -0.98 4.21 -0.30
N GLN A 243 -1.20 5.52 -0.43
CA GLN A 243 -1.43 6.16 -1.73
C GLN A 243 -0.14 6.41 -2.52
N ALA A 244 1.01 6.29 -1.87
CA ALA A 244 2.31 6.28 -2.53
C ALA A 244 2.56 4.97 -3.30
N GLU A 245 1.80 3.91 -3.01
CA GLU A 245 1.95 2.59 -3.63
C GLU A 245 0.69 2.21 -4.41
N ILE A 246 -0.48 2.64 -3.96
CA ILE A 246 -1.78 2.45 -4.59
C ILE A 246 -2.34 3.81 -5.04
N ILE A 247 -2.04 4.19 -6.27
CA ILE A 247 -2.32 5.54 -6.79
C ILE A 247 -3.83 5.84 -6.78
N SER A 248 -4.24 6.79 -5.95
CA SER A 248 -5.65 7.15 -5.77
C SER A 248 -6.31 7.57 -7.09
N GLY A 249 -7.51 7.06 -7.35
CA GLY A 249 -8.31 7.34 -8.55
C GLY A 249 -7.79 6.71 -9.84
N THR A 250 -6.60 6.09 -9.83
CA THR A 250 -5.99 5.46 -11.02
C THR A 250 -5.82 3.95 -10.86
N ALA A 251 -5.43 3.50 -9.66
CA ALA A 251 -5.17 2.10 -9.39
C ALA A 251 -6.44 1.24 -9.51
N LEU A 252 -6.27 0.04 -10.08
CA LEU A 252 -7.29 -0.99 -10.19
C LEU A 252 -7.21 -1.93 -8.98
N PRO A 253 -8.33 -2.35 -8.37
CA PRO A 253 -8.29 -3.22 -7.19
C PRO A 253 -7.55 -4.54 -7.43
N LEU A 254 -7.83 -5.23 -8.54
CA LEU A 254 -7.20 -6.51 -8.89
C LEU A 254 -5.72 -6.32 -9.30
N GLU A 255 -5.37 -5.22 -9.99
CA GLU A 255 -3.97 -4.92 -10.29
C GLU A 255 -3.17 -4.58 -9.01
N SER A 256 -3.85 -4.12 -7.97
CA SER A 256 -3.26 -3.81 -6.66
C SER A 256 -3.29 -4.99 -5.69
N ASN A 257 -3.56 -6.20 -6.18
CA ASN A 257 -3.61 -7.45 -5.41
C ASN A 257 -4.69 -7.47 -4.31
N MET A 258 -5.70 -6.61 -4.36
CA MET A 258 -6.76 -6.62 -3.35
C MET A 258 -7.59 -7.90 -3.38
N ASP A 259 -7.71 -8.56 -4.53
CA ASP A 259 -8.42 -9.83 -4.68
C ASP A 259 -7.69 -10.99 -3.97
N VAL A 260 -6.35 -11.01 -4.05
CA VAL A 260 -5.51 -12.06 -3.46
C VAL A 260 -5.08 -11.77 -2.02
N MET A 261 -5.25 -10.53 -1.55
CA MET A 261 -5.00 -10.10 -0.16
C MET A 261 -6.30 -10.02 0.68
N ASN A 262 -7.32 -10.82 0.34
CA ASN A 262 -8.61 -10.86 1.04
C ASN A 262 -9.31 -9.49 1.14
N GLY A 263 -9.08 -8.60 0.17
CA GLY A 263 -9.57 -7.22 0.16
C GLY A 263 -10.94 -7.03 -0.48
N ILE A 264 -11.46 -8.05 -1.17
CA ILE A 264 -12.70 -7.97 -1.96
C ILE A 264 -13.55 -9.21 -1.69
N ASP A 265 -14.81 -9.02 -1.31
CA ASP A 265 -15.80 -10.09 -1.31
C ASP A 265 -16.58 -10.02 -2.62
N PHE A 266 -16.46 -11.04 -3.47
CA PHE A 266 -17.22 -11.10 -4.73
C PHE A 266 -18.67 -11.57 -4.55
N ARG A 267 -19.04 -12.06 -3.36
CA ARG A 267 -20.36 -12.60 -3.03
C ARG A 267 -21.21 -11.65 -2.18
N LYS A 268 -20.67 -10.50 -1.76
CA LYS A 268 -21.43 -9.50 -1.00
C LYS A 268 -22.41 -8.72 -1.89
N GLY A 269 -23.36 -8.05 -1.24
CA GLY A 269 -24.28 -7.12 -1.89
C GLY A 269 -23.59 -5.87 -2.47
N CYS A 270 -24.39 -5.00 -3.09
CA CYS A 270 -23.89 -3.87 -3.84
C CYS A 270 -23.02 -2.91 -3.02
N TYR A 271 -21.93 -2.44 -3.63
CA TYR A 271 -21.07 -1.39 -3.09
C TYR A 271 -20.60 -0.44 -4.19
N VAL A 272 -20.11 0.74 -3.82
CA VAL A 272 -19.65 1.76 -4.77
C VAL A 272 -18.49 1.24 -5.64
N GLY A 273 -18.64 1.33 -6.96
CA GLY A 273 -17.58 0.95 -7.92
C GLY A 273 -17.45 -0.55 -8.15
N GLN A 274 -18.43 -1.35 -7.73
CA GLN A 274 -18.43 -2.81 -7.86
C GLN A 274 -18.43 -3.29 -9.32
N GLU A 275 -19.10 -2.59 -10.23
CA GLU A 275 -19.37 -3.06 -11.59
C GLU A 275 -18.09 -3.34 -12.36
N LEU A 276 -17.09 -2.46 -12.26
CA LEU A 276 -15.81 -2.67 -12.93
C LEU A 276 -15.05 -3.84 -12.31
N THR A 277 -15.01 -3.92 -10.98
CA THR A 277 -14.31 -4.96 -10.23
C THR A 277 -14.82 -6.36 -10.56
N ILE A 278 -16.15 -6.54 -10.52
CA ILE A 278 -16.83 -7.79 -10.90
C ILE A 278 -16.58 -8.12 -12.37
N ARG A 279 -16.71 -7.12 -13.26
CA ARG A 279 -16.46 -7.30 -14.68
C ARG A 279 -15.05 -7.78 -14.95
N THR A 280 -14.04 -7.22 -14.29
CA THR A 280 -12.65 -7.66 -14.44
C THR A 280 -12.45 -9.07 -13.91
N LYS A 281 -13.05 -9.45 -12.77
CA LYS A 281 -12.97 -10.83 -12.24
C LYS A 281 -13.55 -11.88 -13.19
N HIS A 282 -14.69 -11.59 -13.83
CA HIS A 282 -15.38 -12.57 -14.69
C HIS A 282 -14.99 -12.54 -16.16
N ARG A 283 -14.59 -11.37 -16.71
CA ARG A 283 -14.33 -11.25 -18.15
C ARG A 283 -12.89 -11.51 -18.55
N GLY A 284 -11.95 -11.57 -17.62
CA GLY A 284 -10.56 -11.66 -18.05
C GLY A 284 -9.54 -11.97 -17.00
N VAL A 285 -8.37 -12.28 -17.53
CA VAL A 285 -7.14 -12.51 -16.81
C VAL A 285 -6.54 -11.18 -16.38
N VAL A 286 -6.14 -11.08 -15.12
CA VAL A 286 -5.43 -9.92 -14.59
C VAL A 286 -3.97 -9.98 -15.04
N ARG A 287 -3.65 -9.27 -16.14
CA ARG A 287 -2.30 -9.31 -16.76
C ARG A 287 -1.25 -8.45 -16.05
N LYS A 288 -1.68 -7.49 -15.25
CA LYS A 288 -0.79 -6.58 -14.52
C LYS A 288 -1.05 -6.66 -13.03
N ARG A 289 0.01 -6.76 -12.25
CA ARG A 289 -0.07 -6.73 -10.79
C ARG A 289 1.08 -5.95 -10.20
N ILE A 290 0.86 -5.37 -9.02
CA ILE A 290 1.95 -4.85 -8.21
C ILE A 290 2.81 -6.03 -7.77
N LEU A 291 4.08 -6.00 -8.13
CA LEU A 291 5.06 -7.02 -7.76
C LEU A 291 6.25 -6.38 -7.05
N PRO A 292 6.91 -7.13 -6.16
CA PRO A 292 8.19 -6.73 -5.63
C PRO A 292 9.27 -6.75 -6.72
N CYS A 293 10.23 -5.85 -6.57
CA CYS A 293 11.33 -5.65 -7.48
C CYS A 293 12.63 -5.45 -6.72
N ILE A 294 13.71 -6.07 -7.20
CA ILE A 294 15.08 -5.86 -6.70
C ILE A 294 15.87 -5.12 -7.77
N LEU A 295 16.55 -4.06 -7.34
CA LEU A 295 17.50 -3.32 -8.14
C LEU A 295 18.87 -3.97 -8.02
N TYR A 296 19.57 -4.07 -9.14
CA TYR A 296 20.90 -4.65 -9.21
C TYR A 296 21.80 -3.91 -10.22
N SER A 297 23.10 -4.08 -10.02
CA SER A 297 24.16 -3.50 -10.84
C SER A 297 24.52 -4.43 -12.00
N LYS A 298 25.69 -4.22 -12.62
CA LYS A 298 26.17 -5.04 -13.73
C LYS A 298 26.31 -6.51 -13.30
N GLY A 299 26.07 -7.41 -14.23
CA GLY A 299 26.08 -8.86 -14.00
C GLY A 299 24.72 -9.50 -14.27
N ALA A 300 24.63 -10.79 -13.94
CA ALA A 300 23.41 -11.57 -14.03
C ALA A 300 22.39 -11.10 -13.00
N ALA A 301 21.11 -11.17 -13.37
CA ALA A 301 20.02 -10.83 -12.48
C ALA A 301 20.05 -11.75 -11.23
N PRO A 302 19.80 -11.23 -10.02
CA PRO A 302 19.93 -12.02 -8.80
C PRO A 302 19.04 -13.27 -8.86
N GLU A 303 19.56 -14.42 -8.45
CA GLU A 303 18.74 -15.61 -8.29
C GLU A 303 17.80 -15.41 -7.11
N ILE A 304 16.50 -15.41 -7.41
CA ILE A 304 15.45 -15.29 -6.41
C ILE A 304 14.96 -16.71 -6.19
N PRO A 305 15.13 -17.31 -5.00
CA PRO A 305 14.78 -18.69 -4.79
C PRO A 305 13.32 -18.93 -5.12
N ALA A 306 13.10 -20.06 -5.78
CA ALA A 306 11.83 -20.33 -6.43
C ALA A 306 10.68 -20.39 -5.42
N ASP A 307 10.81 -21.07 -4.28
CA ASP A 307 9.63 -21.38 -3.46
C ASP A 307 9.93 -21.58 -1.96
N GLY A 308 8.90 -21.36 -1.14
CA GLY A 308 8.86 -21.70 0.28
C GLY A 308 9.24 -20.57 1.26
N PRO A 309 9.05 -20.79 2.57
CA PRO A 309 9.32 -19.78 3.62
C PRO A 309 10.77 -19.25 3.62
N GLY A 310 11.73 -20.06 3.16
CA GLY A 310 13.14 -19.69 3.03
C GLY A 310 13.42 -18.61 1.95
N GLN A 311 12.43 -18.26 1.13
CA GLN A 311 12.54 -17.15 0.17
C GLN A 311 12.90 -15.83 0.88
N LEU A 312 12.34 -15.57 2.07
CA LEU A 312 12.61 -14.34 2.82
C LEU A 312 14.06 -14.26 3.31
N GLU A 313 14.61 -15.37 3.82
CA GLU A 313 15.99 -15.43 4.30
C GLU A 313 17.00 -15.22 3.17
N ALA A 314 16.67 -15.70 1.97
CA ALA A 314 17.50 -15.47 0.80
C ALA A 314 17.37 -14.04 0.28
N LEU A 315 16.16 -13.48 0.27
CA LEU A 315 15.91 -12.09 -0.09
C LEU A 315 16.63 -11.13 0.87
N GLU A 316 16.66 -11.44 2.17
CA GLU A 316 17.40 -10.69 3.20
C GLU A 316 18.89 -10.56 2.83
N LYS A 317 19.51 -11.62 2.30
CA LYS A 317 20.92 -11.61 1.84
C LYS A 317 21.17 -10.73 0.61
N LEU A 318 20.12 -10.41 -0.15
CA LEU A 318 20.21 -9.58 -1.35
C LEU A 318 20.01 -8.08 -1.06
N LEU A 319 19.66 -7.73 0.18
CA LEU A 319 19.39 -6.36 0.57
C LEU A 319 20.65 -5.53 0.62
N LYS A 320 20.58 -4.33 0.03
CA LYS A 320 21.65 -3.35 0.02
C LYS A 320 21.08 -1.96 0.29
N PRO A 321 21.75 -1.13 1.12
CA PRO A 321 21.33 0.26 1.36
C PRO A 321 21.35 1.12 0.09
N GLU A 322 22.15 0.72 -0.88
CA GLU A 322 22.24 1.33 -2.21
C GLU A 322 22.76 0.29 -3.21
N VAL A 323 22.41 0.49 -4.48
CA VAL A 323 23.03 -0.20 -5.61
C VAL A 323 24.37 0.50 -5.92
N GLU A 324 25.26 -0.18 -6.65
CA GLU A 324 26.51 0.42 -7.12
C GLU A 324 26.30 1.82 -7.73
N GLU A 325 27.30 2.68 -7.56
CA GLU A 325 27.26 4.10 -7.92
C GLU A 325 26.24 4.96 -7.14
N GLY A 326 25.90 4.55 -5.91
CA GLY A 326 25.10 5.34 -4.96
C GLY A 326 23.61 5.45 -5.30
N VAL A 327 23.11 4.57 -6.16
CA VAL A 327 21.71 4.58 -6.60
C VAL A 327 20.82 3.97 -5.53
N LYS A 328 19.82 4.73 -5.09
CA LYS A 328 18.81 4.29 -4.13
C LYS A 328 17.43 4.24 -4.78
N ALA A 329 16.63 3.25 -4.40
CA ALA A 329 15.26 3.04 -4.88
C ALA A 329 14.36 4.27 -4.65
N GLU A 330 14.62 5.02 -3.59
CA GLU A 330 13.98 6.28 -3.20
C GLU A 330 14.21 7.40 -4.21
N MET A 331 15.29 7.33 -5.01
CA MET A 331 15.60 8.33 -6.03
C MET A 331 14.79 8.13 -7.31
N ILE A 332 14.18 6.95 -7.49
CA ILE A 332 13.40 6.64 -8.69
C ILE A 332 12.01 7.29 -8.57
N PRO A 333 11.61 8.16 -9.52
CA PRO A 333 10.30 8.80 -9.47
C PRO A 333 9.14 7.79 -9.52
N GLN A 334 8.07 8.07 -8.77
CA GLN A 334 6.82 7.31 -8.87
C GLN A 334 6.27 7.40 -10.30
N GLY A 335 5.96 6.25 -10.89
CA GLY A 335 5.50 6.13 -12.27
C GLY A 335 6.61 6.01 -13.31
N ALA A 336 7.89 5.99 -12.91
CA ALA A 336 9.00 5.78 -13.84
C ALA A 336 8.82 4.48 -14.63
N SER A 337 9.08 4.54 -15.93
CA SER A 337 8.86 3.39 -16.83
C SER A 337 9.97 2.35 -16.64
N ILE A 338 9.55 1.08 -16.60
CA ILE A 338 10.44 -0.08 -16.62
C ILE A 338 10.39 -0.66 -18.03
N ASP A 339 11.52 -0.62 -18.73
CA ASP A 339 11.67 -1.05 -20.11
C ASP A 339 12.67 -2.21 -20.23
N LYS A 340 12.63 -2.94 -21.35
CA LYS A 340 13.67 -3.91 -21.68
C LYS A 340 14.97 -3.17 -21.97
N VAL A 341 16.12 -3.73 -21.58
CA VAL A 341 17.45 -3.11 -21.80
C VAL A 341 17.64 -2.70 -23.27
N ASP A 342 17.29 -3.59 -24.20
CA ASP A 342 17.57 -3.40 -25.64
C ASP A 342 16.49 -2.61 -26.38
N LYS A 343 15.35 -2.32 -25.72
CA LYS A 343 14.19 -1.75 -26.41
C LYS A 343 13.30 -0.95 -25.48
N LYS A 344 13.21 0.35 -25.73
CA LYS A 344 12.15 1.20 -25.19
C LYS A 344 10.82 0.81 -25.83
N SER A 345 9.82 0.47 -25.03
CA SER A 345 8.52 0.02 -25.55
C SER A 345 7.53 1.17 -25.62
N ARG A 346 6.66 1.17 -26.64
CA ARG A 346 5.48 2.07 -26.70
C ARG A 346 4.54 1.83 -25.53
N SER A 347 4.55 0.62 -24.97
CA SER A 347 3.95 0.35 -23.67
C SER A 347 4.96 -0.36 -22.78
N ALA A 348 5.44 0.36 -21.77
CA ALA A 348 6.37 -0.15 -20.77
C ALA A 348 5.84 -1.46 -20.14
N PRO A 349 6.69 -2.51 -20.03
CA PRO A 349 6.44 -3.71 -19.25
C PRO A 349 6.03 -3.45 -17.80
N GLY A 350 6.59 -2.41 -17.18
CA GLY A 350 6.22 -2.04 -15.82
C GLY A 350 6.30 -0.55 -15.54
N LYS A 351 5.77 -0.15 -14.37
CA LYS A 351 5.88 1.20 -13.82
C LYS A 351 6.30 1.12 -12.36
N TRP A 352 7.39 1.79 -12.02
CA TRP A 352 7.88 1.90 -10.65
C TRP A 352 6.88 2.64 -9.77
N LEU A 353 6.73 2.22 -8.51
CA LEU A 353 5.84 2.86 -7.55
C LEU A 353 6.65 3.52 -6.44
N ARG A 354 7.33 2.71 -5.63
CA ARG A 354 8.10 3.15 -4.46
C ARG A 354 9.12 2.07 -4.08
N GLY A 355 10.21 2.46 -3.43
CA GLY A 355 11.14 1.51 -2.83
C GLY A 355 12.05 2.15 -1.79
N ILE A 356 12.84 1.31 -1.12
CA ILE A 356 13.85 1.67 -0.12
C ILE A 356 15.12 0.86 -0.41
N GLY A 357 16.29 1.51 -0.41
CA GLY A 357 17.57 0.84 -0.68
C GLY A 357 17.63 0.27 -2.10
N ASN A 358 17.70 -1.04 -2.24
CA ASN A 358 17.69 -1.72 -3.54
C ASN A 358 16.40 -2.52 -3.83
N VAL A 359 15.31 -2.26 -3.11
CA VAL A 359 14.05 -3.02 -3.25
C VAL A 359 12.87 -2.07 -3.31
N GLY A 360 11.82 -2.45 -4.04
CA GLY A 360 10.58 -1.70 -4.09
C GLY A 360 9.44 -2.46 -4.73
N LEU A 361 8.36 -1.75 -5.03
CA LEU A 361 7.19 -2.24 -5.72
C LEU A 361 7.06 -1.56 -7.09
N ALA A 362 6.57 -2.33 -8.05
CA ALA A 362 6.23 -1.84 -9.38
C ALA A 362 4.96 -2.52 -9.90
N LEU A 363 4.17 -1.79 -10.69
CA LEU A 363 3.09 -2.38 -11.46
C LEU A 363 3.70 -3.07 -12.68
N CYS A 364 3.68 -4.40 -12.70
CA CYS A 364 4.38 -5.24 -13.67
C CYS A 364 3.39 -6.02 -14.54
N ARG A 365 3.69 -6.15 -15.83
CA ARG A 365 3.03 -7.14 -16.70
C ARG A 365 3.59 -8.54 -16.39
N LEU A 366 2.73 -9.43 -15.92
CA LEU A 366 3.10 -10.77 -15.47
C LEU A 366 3.80 -11.56 -16.60
N GLU A 367 3.12 -11.72 -17.73
CA GLU A 367 3.60 -12.49 -18.90
C GLU A 367 4.92 -11.99 -19.55
N VAL A 368 5.38 -10.79 -19.18
CA VAL A 368 6.59 -10.17 -19.75
C VAL A 368 7.72 -10.16 -18.73
N MET A 369 7.42 -9.84 -17.47
CA MET A 369 8.43 -9.60 -16.43
C MET A 369 8.63 -10.80 -15.51
N THR A 370 7.75 -11.80 -15.56
CA THR A 370 7.85 -13.02 -14.75
C THR A 370 7.57 -14.26 -15.60
N ASP A 371 7.96 -15.42 -15.08
CA ASP A 371 7.68 -16.75 -15.63
C ASP A 371 6.22 -17.21 -15.43
N THR A 372 5.36 -16.31 -14.93
CA THR A 372 3.97 -16.64 -14.61
C THR A 372 3.16 -16.89 -15.86
N VAL A 373 2.62 -18.10 -15.98
CA VAL A 373 1.64 -18.46 -17.00
C VAL A 373 0.24 -18.18 -16.46
N LEU A 374 -0.52 -17.38 -17.20
CA LEU A 374 -1.86 -17.00 -16.79
C LEU A 374 -2.87 -18.10 -17.13
N PRO A 375 -3.92 -18.32 -16.31
CA PRO A 375 -4.90 -19.37 -16.55
C PRO A 375 -5.55 -19.27 -17.93
N GLY A 376 -5.50 -20.35 -18.71
CA GLY A 376 -6.10 -20.41 -20.05
C GLY A 376 -5.34 -19.66 -21.14
N GLU A 377 -4.12 -19.16 -20.85
CA GLU A 377 -3.27 -18.48 -21.82
C GLU A 377 -2.00 -19.30 -22.12
N THR A 378 -1.46 -19.16 -23.33
CA THR A 378 -0.15 -19.74 -23.66
C THR A 378 0.95 -19.03 -22.87
N PRO A 379 2.09 -19.70 -22.59
CA PRO A 379 3.24 -19.07 -21.96
C PRO A 379 3.60 -17.74 -22.63
N GLY A 380 3.84 -16.72 -21.80
CA GLY A 380 4.13 -15.36 -22.24
C GLY A 380 5.47 -15.22 -22.95
N MET A 381 5.82 -13.99 -23.34
CA MET A 381 7.10 -13.66 -23.98
C MET A 381 8.26 -13.51 -22.97
N TYR A 382 8.16 -14.13 -21.81
CA TYR A 382 9.18 -14.08 -20.77
C TYR A 382 10.44 -14.84 -21.21
N SER A 383 11.61 -14.27 -20.93
CA SER A 383 12.92 -14.91 -21.10
C SER A 383 13.75 -14.63 -19.85
N PRO A 384 14.31 -15.66 -19.19
CA PRO A 384 15.15 -15.50 -18.00
C PRO A 384 16.37 -14.60 -18.20
N GLU A 385 16.86 -14.51 -19.44
CA GLU A 385 18.02 -13.72 -19.86
C GLU A 385 17.67 -12.26 -20.14
N GLN A 386 16.36 -11.93 -20.23
CA GLN A 386 15.90 -10.59 -20.51
C GLN A 386 16.01 -9.71 -19.26
N ASP A 387 16.97 -8.78 -19.28
CA ASP A 387 17.06 -7.74 -18.28
C ASP A 387 16.08 -6.58 -18.54
N PHE A 388 15.62 -5.97 -17.46
CA PHE A 388 14.82 -4.75 -17.45
C PHE A 388 15.56 -3.61 -16.77
N VAL A 389 15.27 -2.38 -17.17
CA VAL A 389 15.87 -1.16 -16.62
C VAL A 389 14.80 -0.13 -16.27
N VAL A 390 15.04 0.58 -15.16
CA VAL A 390 14.24 1.73 -14.74
C VAL A 390 15.12 2.99 -14.78
N SER A 391 14.52 4.08 -15.23
CA SER A 391 15.22 5.37 -15.37
C SER A 391 15.04 6.22 -14.12
N LEU A 392 16.13 6.80 -13.60
CA LEU A 392 16.13 7.65 -12.39
C LEU A 392 15.55 9.06 -12.60
N GLY A 393 14.99 9.33 -13.78
CA GLY A 393 14.57 10.68 -14.16
C GLY A 393 15.74 11.55 -14.61
N GLY A 394 15.51 12.28 -15.70
CA GLY A 394 16.22 13.49 -16.10
C GLY A 394 15.14 14.51 -16.45
N GLU A 395 15.42 15.80 -16.29
CA GLU A 395 14.45 16.83 -16.68
C GLU A 395 14.12 16.65 -18.19
N GLU A 396 12.84 16.72 -18.55
CA GLU A 396 12.45 16.77 -19.96
C GLU A 396 13.14 17.99 -20.60
N GLY A 397 14.19 17.75 -21.38
CA GLY A 397 15.00 18.79 -22.02
C GLY A 397 16.44 18.93 -21.53
N SER A 398 16.89 18.16 -20.51
CA SER A 398 18.31 18.14 -20.14
C SER A 398 19.10 17.12 -20.97
N GLU A 399 20.24 17.52 -21.56
CA GLU A 399 21.17 16.65 -22.32
C GLU A 399 21.89 15.59 -21.46
N VAL A 400 21.59 15.50 -20.16
CA VAL A 400 22.17 14.50 -19.25
C VAL A 400 21.43 13.18 -19.44
N GLU A 401 22.13 12.17 -19.95
CA GLU A 401 21.60 10.83 -20.13
C GLU A 401 21.04 10.31 -18.80
N ALA A 402 19.72 10.05 -18.76
CA ALA A 402 19.07 9.62 -17.53
C ALA A 402 19.70 8.31 -17.04
N LYS A 403 20.26 8.34 -15.83
CA LYS A 403 20.88 7.16 -15.22
C LYS A 403 19.86 6.02 -15.17
N LYS A 404 20.26 4.84 -15.65
CA LYS A 404 19.42 3.63 -15.66
C LYS A 404 19.98 2.61 -14.68
N VAL A 405 19.10 1.91 -14.00
CA VAL A 405 19.46 0.79 -13.09
C VAL A 405 18.66 -0.44 -13.48
N LYS A 406 19.30 -1.63 -13.42
CA LYS A 406 18.61 -2.87 -13.74
C LYS A 406 17.63 -3.24 -12.63
N VAL A 407 16.52 -3.87 -13.02
CA VAL A 407 15.43 -4.25 -12.12
C VAL A 407 14.92 -5.64 -12.45
N LYS A 408 14.77 -6.48 -11.41
CA LYS A 408 14.19 -7.82 -11.51
C LYS A 408 12.92 -7.88 -10.69
N ALA A 409 11.79 -8.12 -11.35
CA ALA A 409 10.54 -8.42 -10.67
C ALA A 409 10.48 -9.90 -10.28
N PHE A 410 9.75 -10.21 -9.21
CA PHE A 410 9.49 -11.59 -8.82
C PHE A 410 8.10 -11.75 -8.23
N VAL A 411 7.64 -13.01 -8.16
CA VAL A 411 6.36 -13.35 -7.54
C VAL A 411 6.63 -13.88 -6.13
N PRO A 412 6.09 -13.24 -5.07
CA PRO A 412 6.18 -13.76 -3.71
C PRO A 412 5.62 -15.17 -3.58
N PHE A 413 6.21 -16.00 -2.71
CA PHE A 413 5.78 -17.39 -2.49
C PHE A 413 4.27 -17.51 -2.17
N TRP A 414 3.76 -16.65 -1.28
CA TRP A 414 2.35 -16.69 -0.87
C TRP A 414 1.39 -16.40 -2.03
N LEU A 415 1.80 -15.57 -2.99
CA LEU A 415 0.98 -15.22 -4.13
C LEU A 415 0.90 -16.39 -5.12
N LYS A 416 2.00 -17.11 -5.32
CA LYS A 416 2.01 -18.36 -6.08
C LYS A 416 1.09 -19.40 -5.44
N ASP A 417 1.14 -19.54 -4.12
CA ASP A 417 0.29 -20.47 -3.38
C ASP A 417 -1.19 -20.12 -3.53
N VAL A 418 -1.56 -18.84 -3.43
CA VAL A 418 -2.94 -18.38 -3.66
C VAL A 418 -3.41 -18.75 -5.06
N TRP A 419 -2.62 -18.45 -6.11
CA TRP A 419 -3.02 -18.79 -7.48
C TRP A 419 -3.10 -20.29 -7.73
N ARG A 420 -2.21 -21.08 -7.14
CA ARG A 420 -2.28 -22.55 -7.21
C ARG A 420 -3.60 -23.05 -6.62
N ILE A 421 -3.95 -22.60 -5.42
CA ILE A 421 -5.21 -22.97 -4.75
C ILE A 421 -6.43 -22.49 -5.55
N GLU A 422 -6.41 -21.28 -6.11
CA GLU A 422 -7.50 -20.78 -6.96
C GLU A 422 -7.66 -21.61 -8.24
N ALA A 423 -6.55 -22.02 -8.87
CA ALA A 423 -6.58 -22.86 -10.06
C ALA A 423 -7.15 -24.26 -9.77
N GLU A 424 -6.72 -24.89 -8.67
CA GLU A 424 -7.24 -26.18 -8.21
C GLU A 424 -8.75 -26.12 -7.96
N LYS A 425 -9.23 -25.08 -7.27
CA LYS A 425 -10.67 -24.85 -7.04
C LYS A 425 -11.44 -24.66 -8.34
N ALA A 426 -10.92 -23.87 -9.27
CA ALA A 426 -11.57 -23.64 -10.55
C ALA A 426 -11.66 -24.92 -11.40
N GLU A 427 -10.64 -25.79 -11.34
CA GLU A 427 -10.66 -27.09 -12.00
C GLU A 427 -11.69 -28.04 -11.37
N GLU A 428 -11.77 -28.06 -10.04
CA GLU A 428 -12.77 -28.84 -9.31
C GLU A 428 -14.21 -28.38 -9.61
N GLU A 429 -14.46 -27.07 -9.61
CA GLU A 429 -15.76 -26.49 -9.99
C GLU A 429 -16.14 -26.84 -11.44
N ARG A 430 -15.17 -26.82 -12.37
CA ARG A 430 -15.38 -27.24 -13.76
C ARG A 430 -15.75 -28.72 -13.84
N ARG A 431 -15.02 -29.60 -13.12
CA ARG A 431 -15.28 -31.04 -13.08
C ARG A 431 -16.68 -31.34 -12.54
N MET A 432 -17.06 -30.72 -11.42
CA MET A 432 -18.39 -30.89 -10.83
C MET A 432 -19.50 -30.40 -11.76
N ARG A 433 -19.27 -29.29 -12.50
CA ARG A 433 -20.23 -28.80 -13.49
C ARG A 433 -20.38 -29.74 -14.69
N GLU A 434 -19.29 -30.35 -15.15
CA GLU A 434 -19.32 -31.34 -16.23
C GLU A 434 -20.04 -32.63 -15.80
N GLU A 435 -19.84 -33.07 -14.56
CA GLU A 435 -20.55 -34.20 -13.96
C GLU A 435 -22.06 -33.95 -13.86
N LEU A 436 -22.47 -32.79 -13.31
CA LEU A 436 -23.88 -32.38 -13.25
C LEU A 436 -24.55 -32.26 -14.63
N LEU A 437 -23.79 -31.94 -15.68
CA LEU A 437 -24.30 -31.90 -17.05
C LEU A 437 -24.51 -33.32 -17.59
N ARG A 438 -23.60 -34.25 -17.33
CA ARG A 438 -23.74 -35.67 -17.72
C ARG A 438 -24.91 -36.33 -17.02
N ASP A 439 -25.07 -36.12 -15.72
CA ASP A 439 -26.19 -36.70 -14.95
C ASP A 439 -27.55 -36.23 -15.47
N ARG A 440 -27.64 -34.95 -15.87
CA ARG A 440 -28.85 -34.40 -16.51
C ARG A 440 -29.12 -34.96 -17.90
N GLU A 441 -28.08 -35.31 -18.64
CA GLU A 441 -28.21 -35.96 -19.94
C GLU A 441 -28.64 -37.43 -19.78
N SER A 442 -28.14 -38.15 -18.77
CA SER A 442 -28.56 -39.52 -18.47
C SER A 442 -29.96 -39.64 -17.88
N ASP A 443 -30.43 -38.64 -17.13
CA ASP A 443 -31.81 -38.61 -16.61
C ASP A 443 -32.85 -38.24 -17.70
N ALA A 444 -32.39 -37.76 -18.86
CA ALA A 444 -33.24 -37.38 -19.98
C ALA A 444 -33.41 -38.48 -21.06
N GLU A 445 -32.62 -39.56 -20.97
CA GLU A 445 -32.75 -40.80 -21.76
C GLU A 445 -33.58 -41.85 -21.00
#